data_AF-A0A949D5B1-F1
#
_entry.id   AF-A0A949D5B1-F1
#
_cell.length_a   1.000
_cell.length_b   1.000
_cell.length_c   1.000
_cell.angle_alpha   90.00
_cell.angle_beta   90.00
_cell.angle_gamma   90.00
#
_symmetry.space_group_name_H-M   'P 1'
#
loop_
_entity.id
_entity.type
_entity.pdbx_description
1 polymer ?
#
loop_
_entity_poly.entity_id
_entity_poly.type
_entity_poly.pdbx_seq_one_letter_code
_entity_poly.pdbx_strand_id
1 'polypeptide(L)' 'TDLHSRVLGANDRPIAGLYCVGEAAGFGGGGASGKRSLEGTFLPGCILTARAAARSIVAG' A
#
# COMPACT_ATOMS: atom_id res chain seq x y z
N THR A 1 -4.45 2.23 -2.08
CA THR A 1 -3.87 1.22 -2.99
C THR A 1 -4.72 -0.03 -2.95
N ASP A 2 -4.51 -0.98 -3.85
CA ASP A 2 -5.07 -2.34 -3.71
C ASP A 2 -4.13 -3.29 -2.94
N LEU A 3 -4.51 -4.58 -2.86
CA LEU A 3 -3.72 -5.62 -2.18
C LEU A 3 -2.36 -5.91 -2.83
N HIS A 4 -2.14 -5.43 -4.05
CA HIS A 4 -0.87 -5.52 -4.78
C HIS A 4 -0.05 -4.24 -4.65
N SER A 5 -0.46 -3.31 -3.76
CA SER A 5 0.16 -2.01 -3.55
C SER A 5 0.13 -1.09 -4.77
N ARG A 6 -0.75 -1.37 -5.76
CA ARG A 6 -0.94 -0.49 -6.93
C ARG A 6 -1.75 0.73 -6.52
N VAL A 7 -1.37 1.89 -7.03
CA VAL A 7 -2.13 3.12 -6.82
C VAL A 7 -3.41 3.06 -7.65
N LEU A 8 -4.54 3.37 -7.02
CA LEU A 8 -5.84 3.43 -7.69
C LEU A 8 -6.14 4.89 -8.05
N GLY A 9 -6.54 5.11 -9.30
CA GLY A 9 -7.05 6.40 -9.75
C GLY A 9 -8.46 6.66 -9.23
N ALA A 10 -9.02 7.83 -9.56
CA ALA A 10 -10.36 8.24 -9.12
C ALA A 10 -11.51 7.33 -9.61
N ASN A 11 -11.23 6.43 -10.56
CA ASN A 11 -12.16 5.46 -11.10
C ASN A 11 -11.94 4.04 -10.54
N ASP A 12 -11.23 3.91 -9.42
CA ASP A 12 -10.80 2.65 -8.79
C ASP A 12 -9.99 1.71 -9.71
N ARG A 13 -9.45 2.24 -10.83
CA ARG A 13 -8.55 1.46 -11.69
C ARG A 13 -7.09 1.68 -11.29
N PRO A 14 -6.26 0.62 -11.31
CA PRO A 14 -4.82 0.76 -11.11
C PRO A 14 -4.18 1.70 -12.13
N ILE A 15 -3.34 2.60 -11.66
CA ILE A 15 -2.46 3.43 -12.50
C ILE A 15 -1.23 2.57 -12.85
N ALA A 16 -1.03 2.33 -14.15
CA ALA A 16 0.05 1.47 -14.62
C ALA A 16 1.43 1.96 -14.17
N GLY A 17 2.23 1.05 -13.61
CA GLY A 17 3.59 1.34 -13.15
C GLY A 17 3.70 2.15 -11.85
N LEU A 18 2.58 2.56 -11.25
CA LEU A 18 2.58 3.37 -10.04
C LEU A 18 2.16 2.56 -8.80
N TYR A 19 3.06 2.52 -7.83
CA TYR A 19 2.90 1.79 -6.57
C TYR A 19 3.16 2.72 -5.38
N CYS A 20 2.48 2.46 -4.27
CA CYS A 20 2.70 3.15 -3.01
C CYS A 20 2.80 2.14 -1.86
N VAL A 21 3.57 2.51 -0.84
CA VAL A 21 3.83 1.69 0.34
C VAL A 21 3.78 2.55 1.59
N GLY A 22 3.57 1.91 2.75
CA GLY A 22 3.51 2.61 4.03
C GLY A 22 2.47 3.72 4.05
N GLU A 23 2.76 4.81 4.77
CA GLU A 23 1.83 5.92 4.92
C GLU A 23 1.47 6.62 3.59
N ALA A 24 2.35 6.58 2.59
CA ALA A 24 2.05 7.11 1.25
C ALA A 24 0.93 6.33 0.53
N ALA A 25 0.73 5.05 0.88
CA ALA A 25 -0.37 4.24 0.35
C ALA A 25 -1.73 4.58 1.01
N GLY A 26 -1.72 5.45 2.02
CA GLY A 26 -2.81 5.67 2.96
C GLY A 26 -2.49 5.05 4.32
N PHE A 27 -3.25 5.47 5.32
CA PHE A 27 -2.97 5.23 6.73
C PHE A 27 -2.72 3.74 7.06
N GLY A 28 -1.53 3.42 7.58
CA GLY A 28 -1.11 2.06 7.90
C GLY A 28 -0.71 1.18 6.72
N GLY A 29 -0.47 1.74 5.53
CA GLY A 29 -0.10 0.96 4.33
C GLY A 29 -1.30 0.51 3.53
N GLY A 30 -2.05 1.45 2.94
CA GLY A 30 -3.22 1.15 2.13
C GLY A 30 -4.55 1.23 2.87
N GLY A 31 -4.60 1.92 4.02
CA GLY A 31 -5.80 2.04 4.84
C GLY A 31 -5.97 0.91 5.87
N ALA A 32 -4.94 0.09 6.10
CA ALA A 32 -4.98 -1.03 7.04
C ALA A 32 -5.30 -0.62 8.48
N SER A 33 -4.96 0.62 8.87
CA SER A 33 -5.28 1.17 10.19
C SER A 33 -6.65 1.87 10.26
N GLY A 34 -7.38 1.97 9.15
CA GLY A 34 -8.70 2.62 9.11
C GLY A 34 -8.66 4.05 9.66
N LYS A 35 -9.39 4.31 10.75
CA LYS A 35 -9.47 5.64 11.39
C LYS A 35 -8.35 5.94 12.40
N ARG A 36 -7.76 4.91 13.03
CA ARG A 36 -6.79 5.06 14.12
C ARG A 36 -5.82 3.89 14.12
N SER A 37 -4.53 4.20 14.29
CA SER A 37 -3.48 3.20 14.34
C SER A 37 -3.20 2.76 15.77
N LEU A 38 -2.76 1.53 15.92
CA LEU A 38 -2.15 1.08 17.16
C LEU A 38 -0.68 1.50 17.17
N GLU A 39 -0.15 1.84 18.34
CA GLU A 39 1.26 2.17 18.50
C GLU A 39 2.14 1.03 17.96
N GLY A 40 3.23 1.40 17.26
CA GLY A 40 4.16 0.44 16.68
C GLY A 40 3.74 -0.20 15.34
N THR A 41 2.56 0.12 14.79
CA THR A 41 2.08 -0.52 13.54
C THR A 41 2.57 0.12 12.24
N PHE A 42 3.08 1.35 12.28
CA PHE A 42 3.51 2.09 11.07
C PHE A 42 4.70 1.42 10.37
N LEU A 43 5.75 1.09 11.12
CA LEU A 43 6.95 0.47 10.56
C LEU A 43 6.66 -0.92 9.96
N PRO A 44 5.95 -1.83 10.66
CA PRO A 44 5.47 -3.07 10.04
C PRO A 44 4.62 -2.83 8.78
N GLY A 45 3.73 -1.84 8.79
CA GLY A 45 2.92 -1.45 7.63
C GLY A 45 3.79 -1.10 6.42
N CYS A 46 4.82 -0.29 6.60
CA CYS A 46 5.80 0.03 5.55
C CYS A 46 6.49 -1.22 4.98
N ILE A 47 6.98 -2.11 5.84
CA ILE A 47 7.72 -3.31 5.42
C ILE A 47 6.81 -4.29 4.66
N LEU A 48 5.62 -4.55 5.17
CA LEU A 48 4.68 -5.52 4.60
C LEU A 48 4.16 -5.06 3.24
N THR A 49 3.81 -3.78 3.11
CA THR A 49 3.37 -3.21 1.83
C THR A 49 4.51 -3.10 0.82
N ALA A 50 5.73 -2.75 1.24
CA ALA A 50 6.90 -2.79 0.36
C ALA A 50 7.15 -4.19 -0.21
N ARG A 51 7.01 -5.23 0.62
CA ARG A 51 7.11 -6.62 0.15
C ARG A 51 6.01 -6.98 -0.84
N ALA A 52 4.78 -6.53 -0.63
CA ALA A 52 3.67 -6.75 -1.56
C ALA A 52 3.90 -6.02 -2.90
N ALA A 53 4.33 -4.76 -2.87
CA ALA A 53 4.70 -3.98 -4.06
C ALA A 53 5.81 -4.67 -4.85
N ALA A 54 6.90 -5.07 -4.20
CA ALA A 54 8.02 -5.74 -4.86
C ALA A 54 7.58 -7.04 -5.55
N ARG A 55 6.74 -7.85 -4.88
CA ARG A 55 6.17 -9.06 -5.49
C ARG A 55 5.31 -8.73 -6.71
N SER A 56 4.47 -7.69 -6.65
CA SER A 56 3.65 -7.28 -7.79
C SER A 56 4.49 -6.74 -8.95
N ILE A 57 5.56 -5.99 -8.67
CA ILE A 57 6.45 -5.43 -9.70
C ILE A 57 7.20 -6.56 -10.42
N VAL A 58 7.68 -7.57 -9.68
CA VAL A 58 8.44 -8.69 -10.25
C VAL A 58 7.54 -9.68 -10.98
N ALA A 59 6.29 -9.87 -10.53
CA ALA A 59 5.38 -10.84 -11.13
C ALA A 59 4.86 -10.45 -12.52
N GLY A 60 4.78 -9.14 -12.84
CA GLY A 60 4.27 -8.64 -14.12
C GLY A 60 2.75 -8.66 -14.21
#